data_AF-A0A2E5AY13-F1
#
_entry.id   AF-A0A2E5AY13-F1
#
_cell.length_a   1.000
_cell.length_b   1.000
_cell.length_c   1.000
_cell.angle_alpha   90.00
_cell.angle_beta   90.00
_cell.angle_gamma   90.00
#
_symmetry.space_group_name_H-M   'P 1'
#
loop_
_entity.id
_entity.type
_entity.pdbx_description
1 polymer ?
#
loop_
_entity_poly.entity_id
_entity_poly.type
_entity_poly.pdbx_seq_one_letter_code
_entity_poly.pdbx_strand_id
1 'polypeptide(L)'
;MSDVKVMSFDYKEIDGTILAATYGRGMFTGKFDSCSQTTEYISGTWSNGVPNNSSAVVIKDDYNTSISGNIEACSLVVESGKTLTVNSGNYVKVNGNIVVNGTLFIEHEGSLVQVDDAATVTNNGSIMVRKITPFLEPKYFMVLGSPMT
;
A
#
# COMPACT_ATOMS: atom_id res chain seq x y z
N MET A 1 7.12 38.52 4.26
CA MET A 1 6.14 38.31 3.17
C MET A 1 4.85 39.02 3.56
N SER A 2 4.18 39.72 2.64
CA SER A 2 2.85 40.28 2.89
C SER A 2 1.76 39.31 2.45
N ASP A 3 0.71 39.22 3.26
CA ASP A 3 -0.46 38.39 2.99
C ASP A 3 -1.21 38.91 1.76
N VAL A 4 -1.79 37.99 0.99
CA VAL A 4 -2.61 38.32 -0.19
C VAL A 4 -3.92 37.56 -0.13
N LYS A 5 -5.01 38.25 -0.51
CA LYS A 5 -6.36 37.69 -0.53
C LYS A 5 -6.49 36.62 -1.62
N VAL A 6 -7.07 35.49 -1.24
CA VAL A 6 -7.58 34.47 -2.17
C VAL A 6 -8.92 34.97 -2.71
N MET A 7 -9.03 35.06 -4.03
CA MET A 7 -10.20 35.55 -4.77
C MET A 7 -11.15 34.43 -5.18
N SER A 8 -10.61 33.22 -5.40
CA SER A 8 -11.38 32.03 -5.73
C SER A 8 -10.62 30.81 -5.21
N PHE A 9 -11.38 29.87 -4.63
CA PHE A 9 -10.88 28.60 -4.14
C PHE A 9 -11.83 27.52 -4.67
N ASP A 10 -11.30 26.58 -5.45
CA ASP A 10 -12.11 25.57 -6.13
C ASP A 10 -11.43 24.20 -6.09
N TYR A 11 -12.23 23.14 -6.18
CA TYR A 11 -11.75 21.75 -6.21
C TYR A 11 -12.10 21.11 -7.55
N LYS A 12 -11.06 20.66 -8.26
CA LYS A 12 -11.22 19.96 -9.53
C LYS A 12 -11.25 18.45 -9.28
N GLU A 13 -12.46 17.90 -9.15
CA GLU A 13 -12.70 16.49 -8.80
C GLU A 13 -12.01 15.50 -9.75
N ILE A 14 -11.89 15.83 -11.04
CA ILE A 14 -11.33 14.91 -12.04
C ILE A 14 -9.85 14.59 -11.82
N ASP A 15 -9.08 15.52 -11.24
CA ASP A 15 -7.63 15.39 -11.04
C ASP A 15 -7.21 15.58 -9.56
N GLY A 16 -8.16 15.72 -8.64
CA GLY A 16 -7.90 15.92 -7.21
C GLY A 16 -7.15 17.22 -6.87
N THR A 17 -7.22 18.23 -7.73
CA THR A 17 -6.40 19.45 -7.63
C THR A 17 -7.21 20.61 -7.03
N ILE A 18 -6.67 21.26 -6.02
CA ILE A 18 -7.14 22.54 -5.49
C ILE A 18 -6.57 23.67 -6.33
N LEU A 19 -7.44 24.60 -6.71
CA LEU A 19 -7.10 25.82 -7.43
C LEU A 19 -7.37 27.02 -6.50
N ALA A 20 -6.34 27.82 -6.23
CA ALA A 20 -6.44 29.04 -5.43
C ALA A 20 -5.97 30.25 -6.23
N ALA A 21 -6.91 31.07 -6.71
CA ALA A 21 -6.59 32.33 -7.37
C ALA A 21 -6.40 33.43 -6.33
N THR A 22 -5.36 34.24 -6.50
CA THR A 22 -5.02 35.32 -5.56
C THR A 22 -5.00 36.67 -6.25
N TYR A 23 -5.33 37.73 -5.52
CA TYR A 23 -5.36 39.09 -6.08
C TYR A 23 -3.95 39.51 -6.54
N GLY A 24 -3.76 39.63 -7.85
CA GLY A 24 -2.51 40.11 -8.46
C GLY A 24 -1.32 39.14 -8.43
N ARG A 25 -1.49 37.89 -7.96
CA ARG A 25 -0.41 36.87 -7.92
C ARG A 25 -0.74 35.57 -8.69
N GLY A 26 -1.86 35.53 -9.41
CA GLY A 26 -2.23 34.40 -10.26
C GLY A 26 -2.86 33.24 -9.51
N MET A 27 -2.85 32.06 -10.14
CA MET A 27 -3.46 30.83 -9.63
C MET A 27 -2.40 29.89 -9.09
N PHE A 28 -2.53 29.50 -7.83
CA PHE A 28 -1.75 28.46 -7.19
C PHE A 28 -2.52 27.14 -7.27
N THR A 29 -1.81 26.05 -7.53
CA THR A 29 -2.41 24.71 -7.60
C THR A 29 -1.73 23.79 -6.61
N GLY A 30 -2.51 22.99 -5.88
CA GLY A 30 -2.00 21.94 -5.01
C GLY A 30 -2.81 20.67 -5.24
N LYS A 31 -2.14 19.53 -5.31
CA LYS A 31 -2.79 18.22 -5.35
C LYS A 31 -2.51 17.53 -4.02
N PHE A 32 -3.55 17.01 -3.37
CA PHE A 32 -3.31 16.05 -2.31
C PHE A 32 -2.96 14.74 -2.98
N ASP A 33 -1.75 14.23 -2.74
CA ASP A 33 -1.29 12.95 -3.26
C ASP A 33 -1.90 11.82 -2.42
N SER A 34 -3.22 11.72 -2.51
CA SER A 34 -4.03 10.72 -1.83
C SER A 34 -4.61 9.77 -2.86
N CYS A 35 -4.61 8.49 -2.52
CA CYS A 35 -5.33 7.47 -3.26
C CYS A 35 -6.76 7.95 -3.58
N SER A 36 -7.22 7.74 -4.82
CA SER A 36 -8.48 8.30 -5.32
C SER A 36 -9.72 7.72 -4.66
N GLN A 37 -9.61 6.53 -4.06
CA GLN A 37 -10.70 5.86 -3.35
C GLN A 37 -10.13 4.94 -2.26
N THR A 38 -10.93 4.66 -1.23
CA THR A 38 -10.60 3.63 -0.22
C THR A 38 -11.50 2.42 -0.43
N THR A 39 -10.93 1.23 -0.48
CA THR A 39 -11.66 -0.04 -0.48
C THR A 39 -11.21 -0.88 0.70
N GLU A 40 -12.17 -1.45 1.41
CA GLU A 40 -11.93 -2.23 2.61
C GLU A 40 -12.27 -3.68 2.33
N TYR A 41 -11.38 -4.59 2.72
CA TYR A 41 -11.69 -6.01 2.72
C TYR A 41 -12.35 -6.36 4.06
N ILE A 42 -13.66 -6.59 4.04
CA ILE A 42 -14.47 -6.86 5.21
C ILE A 42 -15.44 -8.01 4.94
N SER A 43 -15.53 -8.95 5.88
CA SER A 43 -16.42 -10.12 5.79
C SER A 43 -16.27 -10.90 4.49
N GLY A 44 -15.03 -11.10 4.03
CA GLY A 44 -14.72 -11.81 2.78
C GLY A 44 -14.99 -11.06 1.47
N THR A 45 -15.32 -9.76 1.51
CA THR A 45 -15.64 -8.98 0.30
C THR A 45 -15.02 -7.58 0.32
N TRP A 46 -14.87 -6.97 -0.86
CA TRP A 46 -14.43 -5.59 -1.00
C TRP A 46 -15.60 -4.61 -0.94
N SER A 47 -15.52 -3.61 -0.06
CA SER A 47 -16.59 -2.62 0.10
C SER A 47 -16.80 -1.73 -1.12
N ASN A 48 -15.73 -1.38 -1.85
CA ASN A 48 -15.76 -0.50 -3.02
C ASN A 48 -15.14 -1.16 -4.26
N GLY A 49 -15.33 -2.48 -4.38
CA GLY A 49 -14.79 -3.27 -5.48
C GLY A 49 -13.29 -3.60 -5.32
N VAL A 50 -12.79 -4.42 -6.25
CA VAL A 50 -11.41 -4.90 -6.24
C VAL A 50 -10.45 -3.71 -6.35
N PRO A 51 -9.41 -3.64 -5.50
CA PRO A 51 -8.46 -2.54 -5.52
C PRO A 51 -7.63 -2.49 -6.81
N ASN A 52 -7.18 -1.29 -7.13
CA ASN A 52 -6.26 -0.98 -8.22
C ASN A 52 -5.17 0.00 -7.74
N ASN A 53 -4.21 0.34 -8.61
CA ASN A 53 -3.09 1.23 -8.29
C ASN A 53 -3.47 2.62 -7.73
N SER A 54 -4.73 3.05 -7.81
CA SER A 54 -5.21 4.31 -7.24
C SER A 54 -6.04 4.11 -5.95
N SER A 55 -6.22 2.88 -5.49
CA SER A 55 -7.07 2.56 -4.33
C SER A 55 -6.25 2.42 -3.05
N ALA A 56 -6.67 3.09 -1.99
CA ALA A 56 -6.22 2.81 -0.63
C ALA A 56 -6.89 1.53 -0.14
N VAL A 57 -6.09 0.57 0.29
CA VAL A 57 -6.56 -0.74 0.74
C VAL A 57 -6.48 -0.83 2.26
N VAL A 58 -7.60 -1.21 2.88
CA VAL A 58 -7.64 -1.53 4.31
C VAL A 58 -8.11 -2.97 4.50
N ILE A 59 -7.25 -3.81 5.07
CA ILE A 59 -7.55 -5.21 5.37
C ILE A 59 -8.18 -5.27 6.76
N LYS A 60 -9.51 -5.41 6.81
CA LYS A 60 -10.32 -5.56 8.04
C LYS A 60 -10.77 -6.99 8.30
N ASP A 61 -10.41 -7.92 7.44
CA ASP A 61 -10.65 -9.35 7.59
C ASP A 61 -9.47 -10.16 7.05
N ASP A 62 -9.34 -11.43 7.44
CA ASP A 62 -8.21 -12.24 6.99
C ASP A 62 -8.22 -12.40 5.47
N TYR A 63 -7.13 -11.96 4.83
CA TYR A 63 -7.00 -11.93 3.38
C TYR A 63 -5.99 -12.96 2.91
N ASN A 64 -6.38 -13.78 1.95
CA ASN A 64 -5.52 -14.79 1.35
C ASN A 64 -5.49 -14.59 -0.17
N THR A 65 -4.32 -14.28 -0.73
CA THR A 65 -4.19 -13.99 -2.17
C THR A 65 -4.53 -15.19 -3.07
N SER A 66 -4.45 -16.43 -2.57
CA SER A 66 -4.85 -17.62 -3.34
C SER A 66 -6.37 -17.74 -3.48
N ILE A 67 -7.14 -17.09 -2.61
CA ILE A 67 -8.61 -17.11 -2.62
C ILE A 67 -9.14 -15.84 -3.29
N SER A 68 -8.62 -14.68 -2.88
CA SER A 68 -9.18 -13.37 -3.23
C SER A 68 -8.39 -12.63 -4.32
N GLY A 69 -7.28 -13.22 -4.79
CA GLY A 69 -6.44 -12.67 -5.86
C GLY A 69 -5.29 -11.80 -5.38
N ASN A 70 -4.58 -11.21 -6.35
CA ASN A 70 -3.49 -10.27 -6.10
C ASN A 70 -4.04 -8.89 -5.69
N ILE A 71 -3.21 -8.11 -4.99
CA ILE A 71 -3.56 -6.74 -4.62
C ILE A 71 -2.66 -5.76 -5.37
N GLU A 72 -3.28 -4.79 -6.03
CA GLU A 72 -2.64 -3.59 -6.52
C GLU A 72 -3.26 -2.39 -5.79
N ALA A 73 -2.45 -1.61 -5.09
CA ALA A 73 -2.93 -0.54 -4.24
C ALA A 73 -2.04 0.70 -4.30
N CYS A 74 -2.63 1.86 -4.02
CA CYS A 74 -1.91 3.09 -3.76
C CYS A 74 -1.33 3.11 -2.33
N SER A 75 -2.06 2.60 -1.34
CA SER A 75 -1.58 2.41 0.02
C SER A 75 -2.19 1.16 0.63
N LEU A 76 -1.54 0.59 1.64
CA LEU A 76 -1.99 -0.63 2.29
C LEU A 76 -1.97 -0.48 3.80
N VAL A 77 -3.09 -0.80 4.44
CA VAL A 77 -3.21 -0.91 5.89
C VAL A 77 -3.72 -2.30 6.26
N VAL A 78 -3.00 -3.00 7.13
CA VAL A 78 -3.45 -4.26 7.74
C VAL A 78 -3.88 -3.97 9.18
N GLU A 79 -5.17 -4.11 9.48
CA GLU A 79 -5.70 -3.82 10.81
C GLU A 79 -5.24 -4.81 11.88
N SER A 80 -5.29 -4.35 13.14
CA SER A 80 -4.90 -5.17 14.28
C SER A 80 -5.76 -6.44 14.37
N GLY A 81 -5.11 -7.57 14.68
CA GLY A 81 -5.76 -8.89 14.76
C GLY A 81 -6.15 -9.50 13.41
N LYS A 82 -5.77 -8.89 12.28
CA LYS A 82 -6.00 -9.40 10.92
C LYS A 82 -4.72 -9.85 10.24
N THR A 83 -4.84 -10.84 9.36
CA THR A 83 -3.71 -11.41 8.63
C THR A 83 -3.87 -11.23 7.14
N LEU A 84 -2.90 -10.58 6.51
CA LEU A 84 -2.71 -10.57 5.06
C LEU A 84 -1.68 -11.63 4.68
N THR A 85 -2.13 -12.68 3.99
CA THR A 85 -1.27 -13.77 3.49
C THR A 85 -1.03 -13.64 1.98
N VAL A 86 0.23 -13.42 1.62
CA VAL A 86 0.70 -13.42 0.23
C VAL A 86 1.24 -14.80 -0.09
N ASN A 87 0.46 -15.61 -0.81
CA ASN A 87 0.80 -16.98 -1.17
C ASN A 87 1.87 -17.07 -2.28
N SER A 88 2.46 -18.26 -2.44
CA SER A 88 3.38 -18.57 -3.54
C SER A 88 2.79 -18.18 -4.90
N GLY A 89 3.60 -17.56 -5.76
CA GLY A 89 3.22 -17.15 -7.11
C GLY A 89 2.31 -15.92 -7.19
N ASN A 90 1.83 -15.43 -6.05
CA ASN A 90 0.98 -14.24 -5.95
C ASN A 90 1.77 -13.03 -5.45
N TYR A 91 1.18 -11.85 -5.64
CA TYR A 91 1.81 -10.60 -5.26
C TYR A 91 0.86 -9.60 -4.60
N VAL A 92 1.48 -8.73 -3.80
CA VAL A 92 0.90 -7.49 -3.31
C VAL A 92 1.80 -6.36 -3.77
N LYS A 93 1.27 -5.46 -4.59
CA LYS A 93 1.97 -4.29 -5.09
C LYS A 93 1.35 -3.05 -4.49
N VAL A 94 2.17 -2.22 -3.84
CA VAL A 94 1.75 -0.98 -3.20
C VAL A 94 2.58 0.16 -3.75
N ASN A 95 1.94 1.18 -4.30
CA ASN A 95 2.67 2.31 -4.84
C ASN A 95 3.24 3.19 -3.73
N GLY A 96 2.52 3.40 -2.63
CA GLY A 96 2.93 4.24 -1.51
C GLY A 96 3.12 3.47 -0.21
N ASN A 97 2.68 4.08 0.90
CA ASN A 97 2.96 3.61 2.24
C ASN A 97 2.24 2.29 2.59
N ILE A 98 2.93 1.48 3.40
CA ILE A 98 2.38 0.26 4.00
C ILE A 98 2.36 0.43 5.52
N VAL A 99 1.22 0.17 6.15
CA VAL A 99 1.08 0.14 7.60
C VAL A 99 0.56 -1.23 8.02
N VAL A 100 1.33 -1.94 8.85
CA VAL A 100 0.96 -3.26 9.35
C VAL A 100 0.73 -3.16 10.85
N ASN A 101 -0.54 -3.09 11.26
CA ASN A 101 -0.96 -3.18 12.66
C ASN A 101 -1.29 -4.62 13.08
N GLY A 102 -1.68 -5.46 12.13
CA GLY A 102 -1.90 -6.91 12.31
C GLY A 102 -0.69 -7.74 11.88
N THR A 103 -0.92 -8.72 11.02
CA THR A 103 0.11 -9.61 10.48
C THR A 103 0.16 -9.52 8.96
N LEU A 104 1.34 -9.25 8.40
CA LEU A 104 1.66 -9.46 7.00
C LEU A 104 2.54 -10.71 6.87
N PHE A 105 2.00 -11.75 6.26
CA PHE A 105 2.68 -13.03 6.06
C PHE A 105 2.93 -13.28 4.58
N ILE A 106 4.20 -13.32 4.19
CA ILE A 106 4.63 -13.55 2.82
C ILE A 106 5.20 -14.96 2.75
N GLU A 107 4.54 -15.80 1.97
CA GLU A 107 4.92 -17.19 1.77
C GLU A 107 6.17 -17.33 0.91
N HIS A 108 6.72 -18.54 0.89
CA HIS A 108 7.76 -18.88 -0.07
C HIS A 108 7.26 -18.61 -1.50
N GLU A 109 8.02 -17.84 -2.27
CA GLU A 109 7.66 -17.39 -3.64
C GLU A 109 6.50 -16.39 -3.71
N GLY A 110 5.97 -15.91 -2.59
CA GLY A 110 5.12 -14.73 -2.55
C GLY A 110 5.95 -13.46 -2.70
N SER A 111 5.37 -12.42 -3.31
CA SER A 111 6.07 -11.16 -3.57
C SER A 111 5.35 -9.95 -2.97
N LEU A 112 6.08 -9.11 -2.24
CA LEU A 112 5.66 -7.76 -1.88
C LEU A 112 6.49 -6.77 -2.69
N VAL A 113 5.83 -5.87 -3.41
CA VAL A 113 6.49 -4.87 -4.27
C VAL A 113 6.06 -3.48 -3.86
N GLN A 114 7.03 -2.63 -3.51
CA GLN A 114 6.82 -1.20 -3.32
C GLN A 114 7.39 -0.42 -4.50
N VAL A 115 6.63 0.55 -5.01
CA VAL A 115 6.99 1.28 -6.23
C VAL A 115 7.63 2.63 -5.95
N ASP A 116 7.12 3.38 -4.98
CA ASP A 116 7.68 4.68 -4.61
C ASP A 116 8.89 4.51 -3.68
N ASP A 117 10.03 5.06 -4.10
CA ASP A 117 11.29 5.05 -3.34
C ASP A 117 11.18 5.84 -2.03
N ALA A 118 10.25 6.81 -1.94
CA ALA A 118 10.00 7.59 -0.74
C ALA A 118 8.95 6.94 0.19
N ALA A 119 8.32 5.83 -0.22
CA ALA A 119 7.33 5.16 0.59
C ALA A 119 7.94 4.56 1.86
N THR A 120 7.17 4.63 2.94
CA THR A 120 7.54 4.09 4.24
C THR A 120 6.74 2.83 4.56
N VAL A 121 7.38 1.90 5.27
CA VAL A 121 6.72 0.75 5.89
C VAL A 121 6.70 0.95 7.40
N THR A 122 5.50 1.07 7.97
CA THR A 122 5.30 1.15 9.42
C THR A 122 4.85 -0.21 9.93
N ASN A 123 5.70 -0.86 10.72
CA ASN A 123 5.39 -2.15 11.34
C ASN A 123 5.04 -1.97 12.82
N ASN A 124 3.74 -1.94 13.14
CA ASN A 124 3.22 -1.91 14.51
C ASN A 124 2.79 -3.30 15.01
N GLY A 125 2.76 -4.31 14.12
CA GLY A 125 2.38 -5.68 14.40
C GLY A 125 3.50 -6.65 14.05
N SER A 126 3.26 -7.53 13.07
CA SER A 126 4.27 -8.50 12.61
C SER A 126 4.33 -8.58 11.08
N ILE A 127 5.55 -8.54 10.55
CA ILE A 127 5.84 -8.83 9.14
C ILE A 127 6.73 -10.06 9.11
N MET A 128 6.29 -11.09 8.41
CA MET A 128 6.96 -12.39 8.34
C MET A 128 7.15 -12.78 6.88
N VAL A 129 8.39 -13.08 6.49
CA VAL A 129 8.73 -13.59 5.16
C VAL A 129 9.26 -15.01 5.30
N ARG A 130 8.58 -15.97 4.70
CA ARG A 130 8.95 -17.38 4.74
C ARG A 130 9.77 -17.74 3.50
N LYS A 131 10.94 -18.36 3.71
CA LYS A 131 11.74 -18.94 2.64
C LYS A 131 11.96 -20.43 2.94
N ILE A 132 11.51 -21.30 2.04
CA ILE A 132 11.82 -22.72 2.08
C ILE A 132 13.12 -22.91 1.28
N THR A 133 14.07 -23.62 1.87
CA THR A 133 15.36 -23.92 1.28
C THR A 133 15.44 -25.41 0.90
N PRO A 134 16.17 -25.76 -0.16
CA PRO A 134 16.40 -27.16 -0.51
C PRO A 134 17.21 -27.88 0.58
N PHE A 135 17.14 -29.22 0.58
CA PHE A 135 17.95 -30.06 1.45
C PHE A 135 19.46 -29.84 1.23
N LEU A 136 20.23 -29.75 2.31
CA LEU A 136 21.67 -29.47 2.28
C LEU A 136 22.47 -30.73 2.64
N GLU A 137 23.27 -31.23 1.70
CA GLU A 137 24.17 -32.37 1.92
C GLU A 137 25.42 -31.99 2.73
N PRO A 138 26.13 -32.95 3.36
CA PRO A 138 27.39 -32.68 4.05
C PRO A 138 28.41 -32.00 3.13
N LYS A 139 29.07 -30.95 3.63
CA LYS A 139 30.05 -30.08 2.92
C LYS A 139 29.47 -29.04 1.96
N TYR A 140 28.15 -28.90 1.89
CA TYR A 140 27.51 -27.77 1.20
C TYR A 140 27.23 -26.63 2.17
N PHE A 141 27.18 -25.41 1.65
CA PHE A 141 26.77 -24.22 2.38
C PHE A 141 25.74 -23.43 1.56
N MET A 142 24.86 -22.71 2.26
CA MET A 142 23.85 -21.85 1.65
C MET A 142 24.08 -20.42 2.10
N VAL A 143 23.98 -19.49 1.15
CA VAL A 143 24.00 -18.05 1.44
C VAL A 143 22.59 -17.53 1.37
N LEU A 144 22.10 -16.96 2.46
CA LEU A 144 20.81 -16.29 2.55
C LEU A 144 21.05 -14.80 2.76
N GLY A 145 20.31 -13.97 2.03
CA GLY A 145 20.24 -12.53 2.27
C GLY A 145 18.81 -12.15 2.62
N SER A 146 18.63 -11.29 3.62
CA SER A 146 17.36 -10.60 3.84
C SER A 146 17.44 -9.23 3.19
N PRO A 147 16.66 -8.96 2.13
CA PRO A 147 16.68 -7.66 1.44
C PRO A 147 15.82 -6.59 2.12
N MET A 148 15.30 -6.84 3.32
CA MET A 148 14.38 -5.92 4.03
C MET A 148 15.08 -5.37 5.28
N THR A 149 15.34 -4.06 5.31
CA THR A 149 15.87 -3.28 6.45
C THR A 149 14.85 -2.28 6.95
#